data_AF-A0A2G5UWX9-F1
#
_entry.id   AF-A0A2G5UWX9-F1
#
_cell.length_a   1.000
_cell.length_b   1.000
_cell.length_c   1.000
_cell.angle_alpha   90.00
_cell.angle_beta   90.00
_cell.angle_gamma   90.00
#
_symmetry.space_group_name_H-M   'P 1'
#
loop_
_entity.id
_entity.type
_entity.pdbx_description
1 polymer ?
#
loop_
_entity_poly.entity_id
_entity_poly.type
_entity_poly.pdbx_seq_one_letter_code
_entity_poly.pdbx_strand_id
1 'polypeptide(L)'
;MSEYELRLKEFSKLSKEGIIEKFRALIPFTLDASQNDFLDAVLMQSMKAPRSDWFSDILLCYSVSNAMISLMDKITDENPDLFLPRGEDSNEPITVRVFEDGDQQFLMKSEVFNTKSESEESFTLSAITMEKLLTNHESEIHNIEFIRYPITRANHRASPIQAPSGSFYVLAIDFFFDFLRGFIHGQRIFQKITPTDTPYFLKINLTLAADIDRIMSFPSKDVRDIQEDGFTIEDVKNELANLGLKWRFPEIQNYAEAVYSEVDKRKKGSVLRTCDLFDAVEHCQLNCILKIDDSLKKFVHSQKGCHRVYGFKCEDCAAEKSKKREEKLSILEKELNELKMSHQKTLEEVQELQQKNLRLSVRNETNEVKLKQLTEKLAQSKLSIDEGRYSTPCTSSASPLKIQCLICEKSIESGEDQIIRCPLCKRRSHSKCAINWLKEHQQCPACNGELPKY
;
A
#
# COMPACT_ATOMS: atom_id res chain seq x y z
N MET A 1 10.41 56.56 24.88
CA MET A 1 9.40 56.71 23.82
C MET A 1 8.81 55.32 23.61
N SER A 2 7.51 55.15 23.82
CA SER A 2 6.86 53.84 23.68
C SER A 2 6.91 53.35 22.24
N GLU A 3 6.77 52.05 22.01
CA GLU A 3 6.74 51.48 20.65
C GLU A 3 5.59 52.08 19.82
N TYR A 4 4.47 52.37 20.47
CA TYR A 4 3.34 53.08 19.85
C TYR A 4 3.73 54.52 19.43
N GLU A 5 4.45 55.27 20.26
CA GLU A 5 4.92 56.63 19.92
C GLU A 5 5.92 56.63 18.75
N LEU A 6 6.79 55.61 18.67
CA LEU A 6 7.68 55.40 17.52
C LEU A 6 6.89 55.19 16.23
N ARG A 7 5.92 54.27 16.26
CA ARG A 7 5.07 53.96 15.11
C ARG A 7 4.19 55.14 14.71
N LEU A 8 3.65 55.89 15.66
CA LEU A 8 2.90 57.13 15.41
C LEU A 8 3.74 58.15 14.63
N LYS A 9 5.00 58.35 15.06
CA LYS A 9 5.94 59.26 14.41
C LYS A 9 6.36 58.79 13.02
N GLU A 10 6.46 57.49 12.81
CA GLU A 10 6.75 56.89 11.51
C GLU A 10 5.55 57.03 10.56
N PHE A 11 4.39 56.51 10.96
CA PHE A 11 3.18 56.48 10.15
C PHE A 11 2.70 57.89 9.80
N SER A 12 2.89 58.89 10.66
CA SER A 12 2.51 60.28 10.37
C SER A 12 3.22 60.87 9.13
N LYS A 13 4.34 60.28 8.70
CA LYS A 13 5.11 60.70 7.52
C LYS A 13 4.77 59.92 6.25
N LEU A 14 4.02 58.82 6.35
CA LEU A 14 3.74 57.93 5.23
C LEU A 14 2.52 58.40 4.42
N SER A 15 2.56 58.20 3.09
CA SER A 15 1.38 58.28 2.23
C SER A 15 0.46 57.06 2.44
N LYS A 16 -0.70 57.03 1.78
CA LYS A 16 -1.59 55.85 1.84
C LYS A 16 -0.91 54.62 1.27
N GLU A 17 -0.19 54.79 0.17
CA GLU A 17 0.61 53.76 -0.48
C GLU A 17 1.74 53.28 0.44
N GLY A 18 2.45 54.21 1.10
CA GLY A 18 3.48 53.87 2.08
C GLY A 18 2.95 53.09 3.28
N ILE A 19 1.70 53.33 3.68
CA ILE A 19 1.03 52.55 4.73
C ILE A 19 0.68 51.15 4.21
N ILE A 20 0.16 51.01 2.99
CA ILE A 20 -0.14 49.69 2.40
C ILE A 20 1.12 48.83 2.31
N GLU A 21 2.24 49.41 1.88
CA GLU A 21 3.53 48.71 1.84
C GLU A 21 4.00 48.25 3.23
N LYS A 22 3.68 49.01 4.29
CA LYS A 22 3.95 48.55 5.68
C LYS A 22 3.15 47.31 6.03
N PHE A 23 1.87 47.25 5.68
CA PHE A 23 1.06 46.05 5.91
C PHE A 23 1.56 44.86 5.09
N ARG A 24 1.95 45.08 3.83
CA ARG A 24 2.53 44.02 2.99
C ARG A 24 3.82 43.46 3.58
N ALA A 25 4.67 44.32 4.14
CA ALA A 25 5.91 43.91 4.79
C ALA A 25 5.70 43.06 6.06
N LEU A 26 4.49 43.03 6.65
CA LEU A 26 4.17 42.13 7.75
C LEU A 26 3.90 40.69 7.28
N ILE A 27 3.60 40.48 5.99
CA ILE A 27 3.19 39.17 5.47
C ILE A 27 4.45 38.45 4.99
N PRO A 28 4.83 37.30 5.60
CA PRO A 28 6.10 36.64 5.34
C PRO A 28 6.14 35.83 4.03
N PHE A 29 5.10 35.91 3.20
CA PHE A 29 4.97 35.19 1.94
C PHE A 29 4.37 36.09 0.84
N THR A 30 4.57 35.69 -0.41
CA THR A 30 4.03 36.42 -1.56
C THR A 30 2.54 36.18 -1.70
N LEU A 31 1.74 37.25 -1.71
CA LEU A 31 0.32 37.19 -2.01
C LEU A 31 0.09 37.00 -3.50
N ASP A 32 -0.92 36.22 -3.88
CA ASP A 32 -1.38 36.17 -5.26
C ASP A 32 -2.09 37.47 -5.69
N ALA A 33 -2.42 37.62 -6.98
CA ALA A 33 -3.05 38.83 -7.50
C ALA A 33 -4.40 39.13 -6.82
N SER A 34 -5.24 38.11 -6.60
CA SER A 34 -6.55 38.29 -5.96
C SER A 34 -6.41 38.68 -4.49
N GLN A 35 -5.43 38.12 -3.79
CA GLN A 35 -5.14 38.43 -2.39
C GLN A 35 -4.57 39.85 -2.24
N ASN A 36 -3.68 40.28 -3.14
CA ASN A 36 -3.18 41.65 -3.18
C ASN A 36 -4.32 42.65 -3.44
N ASP A 37 -5.16 42.38 -4.45
CA ASP A 37 -6.31 43.22 -4.78
C ASP A 37 -7.28 43.33 -3.60
N PHE A 38 -7.51 42.22 -2.89
CA PHE A 38 -8.35 42.21 -1.69
C PHE A 38 -7.75 43.06 -0.56
N LEU A 39 -6.46 42.89 -0.26
CA LEU A 39 -5.77 43.67 0.78
C LEU A 39 -5.83 45.17 0.48
N ASP A 40 -5.53 45.55 -0.77
CA ASP A 40 -5.58 46.95 -1.22
C ASP A 40 -6.99 47.51 -1.09
N ALA A 41 -8.01 46.76 -1.51
CA ALA A 41 -9.39 47.18 -1.41
C ALA A 41 -9.82 47.44 0.05
N VAL A 42 -9.45 46.56 0.98
CA VAL A 42 -9.77 46.69 2.41
C VAL A 42 -9.08 47.90 3.04
N LEU A 43 -7.79 48.09 2.79
CA LEU A 43 -7.03 49.20 3.35
C LEU A 43 -7.47 50.54 2.74
N MET A 44 -7.68 50.59 1.42
CA MET A 44 -8.17 51.79 0.74
C MET A 44 -9.59 52.17 1.20
N GLN A 45 -10.48 51.18 1.39
CA GLN A 45 -11.81 51.40 1.95
C GLN A 45 -11.74 52.06 3.33
N SER A 46 -10.82 51.58 4.18
CA SER A 46 -10.60 52.10 5.54
C SER A 46 -10.00 53.52 5.55
N MET A 47 -9.29 53.91 4.48
CA MET A 47 -8.67 55.23 4.32
C MET A 47 -9.46 56.18 3.41
N LYS A 48 -10.76 55.96 3.18
CA LYS A 48 -11.59 56.81 2.28
C LYS A 48 -11.83 58.21 2.83
N ALA A 49 -11.91 58.36 4.16
CA ALA A 49 -12.18 59.64 4.83
C ALA A 49 -10.91 60.53 4.91
N PRO A 50 -11.04 61.80 5.35
CA PRO A 50 -9.90 62.62 5.73
C PRO A 50 -8.99 61.90 6.74
N ARG A 51 -7.69 62.18 6.67
CA ARG A 51 -6.68 61.47 7.46
C ARG A 51 -6.91 61.55 8.97
N SER A 52 -7.45 62.66 9.47
CA SER A 52 -7.80 62.83 10.89
C SER A 52 -8.73 61.75 11.42
N ASP A 53 -9.54 61.17 10.54
CA ASP A 53 -10.68 60.34 10.93
C ASP A 53 -10.30 58.85 10.99
N TRP A 54 -9.34 58.40 10.18
CA TRP A 54 -8.93 56.98 10.10
C TRP A 54 -7.53 56.68 10.61
N PHE A 55 -6.67 57.71 10.79
CA PHE A 55 -5.25 57.50 11.06
C PHE A 55 -4.98 56.70 12.34
N SER A 56 -5.72 56.99 13.42
CA SER A 56 -5.61 56.25 14.69
C SER A 56 -6.05 54.80 14.55
N ASP A 57 -7.13 54.54 13.81
CA ASP A 57 -7.65 53.19 13.60
C ASP A 57 -6.69 52.34 12.78
N ILE A 58 -6.15 52.88 11.68
CA ILE A 58 -5.16 52.19 10.86
C ILE A 58 -3.87 51.91 11.63
N LEU A 59 -3.40 52.86 12.44
CA LEU A 59 -2.22 52.67 13.29
C LEU A 59 -2.47 51.59 14.34
N LEU A 60 -3.66 51.54 14.94
CA LEU A 60 -4.05 50.52 15.89
C LEU A 60 -4.12 49.15 15.21
N CYS A 61 -4.77 49.04 14.05
CA CYS A 61 -4.86 47.82 13.26
C CYS A 61 -3.46 47.28 12.91
N TYR A 62 -2.57 48.13 12.39
CA TYR A 62 -1.18 47.73 12.12
C TYR A 62 -0.49 47.24 13.40
N SER A 63 -0.70 47.95 14.50
CA SER A 63 -0.03 47.64 15.76
C SER A 63 -0.46 46.30 16.34
N VAL A 64 -1.76 46.02 16.32
CA VAL A 64 -2.32 44.73 16.73
C VAL A 64 -1.85 43.62 15.79
N SER A 65 -1.92 43.81 14.47
CA SER A 65 -1.47 42.81 13.50
C SER A 65 0.00 42.45 13.71
N ASN A 66 0.88 43.45 13.83
CA ASN A 66 2.31 43.21 14.09
C ASN A 66 2.52 42.50 15.43
N ALA A 67 1.80 42.88 16.49
CA ALA A 67 1.94 42.22 17.80
C ALA A 67 1.47 40.76 17.75
N MET A 68 0.39 40.48 17.04
CA MET A 68 -0.13 39.13 16.83
C MET A 68 0.83 38.27 16.03
N ILE A 69 1.41 38.80 14.94
CA ILE A 69 2.41 38.08 14.14
C ILE A 69 3.64 37.76 15.00
N SER A 70 4.21 38.75 15.70
CA SER A 70 5.35 38.51 16.58
C SER A 70 5.05 37.51 17.71
N LEU A 71 3.82 37.51 18.24
CA LEU A 71 3.40 36.52 19.22
C LEU A 71 3.31 35.11 18.61
N MET A 72 2.75 34.99 17.41
CA MET A 72 2.66 33.72 16.69
C MET A 72 4.05 33.17 16.33
N ASP A 73 4.97 34.02 15.89
CA ASP A 73 6.37 33.64 15.65
C ASP A 73 6.99 33.07 16.93
N LYS A 74 6.82 33.77 18.05
CA LYS A 74 7.33 33.31 19.34
C LYS A 74 6.70 31.99 19.80
N ILE A 75 5.38 31.82 19.63
CA ILE A 75 4.70 30.55 19.95
C ILE A 75 5.25 29.42 19.09
N THR A 76 5.51 29.68 17.81
CA THR A 76 6.08 28.72 16.86
C THR A 76 7.50 28.34 17.27
N ASP A 77 8.34 29.32 17.60
CA ASP A 77 9.72 29.11 18.04
C ASP A 77 9.83 28.37 19.38
N GLU A 78 8.90 28.62 20.30
CA GLU A 78 8.84 27.94 21.62
C GLU A 78 8.24 26.54 21.54
N ASN A 79 7.53 26.20 20.44
CA ASN A 79 6.86 24.91 20.27
C ASN A 79 7.12 24.31 18.87
N PRO A 80 8.39 24.13 18.47
CA PRO A 80 8.74 23.70 17.12
C PRO A 80 8.10 22.34 16.77
N ASP A 81 7.99 21.42 17.73
CA ASP A 81 7.40 20.09 17.53
C ASP A 81 5.89 20.13 17.17
N LEU A 82 5.19 21.23 17.50
CA LEU A 82 3.76 21.40 17.19
C LEU A 82 3.52 22.11 15.86
N PHE A 83 4.43 22.99 15.45
CA PHE A 83 4.18 23.94 14.36
C PHE A 83 5.14 23.79 13.17
N LEU A 84 6.34 23.24 13.38
CA LEU A 84 7.30 22.98 12.32
C LEU A 84 7.22 21.52 11.88
N PRO A 85 7.42 21.23 10.58
CA PRO A 85 7.67 19.87 10.14
C PRO A 85 8.84 19.29 10.94
N ARG A 86 8.77 18.00 11.31
CA ARG A 86 9.90 17.32 11.95
C ARG A 86 11.17 17.55 11.14
N GLY A 87 12.16 18.18 11.76
CA GLY A 87 13.42 18.54 11.11
C GLY A 87 14.26 17.30 10.78
N GLU A 88 15.24 17.47 9.88
CA GLU A 88 16.19 16.40 9.52
C GLU A 88 16.98 15.86 10.72
N ASP A 89 17.11 16.67 11.79
CA ASP A 89 17.78 16.32 13.04
C ASP A 89 16.91 15.48 14.01
N SER A 90 15.64 15.22 13.65
CA SER A 90 14.73 14.40 14.45
C SER A 90 15.05 12.92 14.29
N ASN A 91 15.20 12.22 15.42
CA ASN A 91 15.32 10.75 15.44
C ASN A 91 13.97 10.03 15.19
N GLU A 92 12.86 10.76 15.12
CA GLU A 92 11.55 10.18 14.78
C GLU A 92 11.40 9.97 13.27
N PRO A 93 10.69 8.92 12.83
CA PRO A 93 10.51 8.64 11.42
C PRO A 93 9.66 9.70 10.70
N ILE A 94 10.04 9.99 9.46
CA ILE A 94 9.25 10.84 8.56
C ILE A 94 8.00 10.07 8.17
N THR A 95 6.84 10.69 8.30
CA THR A 95 5.58 10.05 7.99
C THR A 95 5.15 10.37 6.56
N VAL A 96 4.98 9.34 5.72
CA VAL A 96 4.64 9.51 4.30
C VAL A 96 3.38 8.72 3.95
N ARG A 97 2.48 9.31 3.15
CA ARG A 97 1.26 8.62 2.73
C ARG A 97 1.52 7.70 1.54
N VAL A 98 1.01 6.48 1.67
CA VAL A 98 0.90 5.50 0.59
C VAL A 98 -0.53 5.51 0.09
N PHE A 99 -0.74 6.10 -1.07
CA PHE A 99 -2.03 6.14 -1.75
C PHE A 99 -2.35 4.77 -2.32
N GLU A 100 -3.51 4.23 -1.93
CA GLU A 100 -3.99 2.93 -2.39
C GLU A 100 -5.18 3.13 -3.34
N ASP A 101 -5.00 2.72 -4.60
CA ASP A 101 -6.01 2.80 -5.64
C ASP A 101 -6.21 1.43 -6.31
N GLY A 102 -7.13 0.64 -5.75
CA GLY A 102 -7.32 -0.74 -6.15
C GLY A 102 -6.10 -1.59 -5.81
N ASP A 103 -5.44 -2.13 -6.83
CA ASP A 103 -4.19 -2.90 -6.70
C ASP A 103 -2.92 -2.02 -6.76
N GLN A 104 -3.08 -0.71 -6.94
CA GLN A 104 -1.96 0.21 -7.05
C GLN A 104 -1.61 0.83 -5.70
N GLN A 105 -0.32 0.92 -5.43
CA GLN A 105 0.24 1.67 -4.31
C GLN A 105 1.31 2.64 -4.80
N PHE A 106 1.15 3.92 -4.46
CA PHE A 106 2.05 4.98 -4.88
C PHE A 106 2.13 6.09 -3.82
N LEU A 107 3.16 6.92 -3.89
CA LEU A 107 3.39 8.02 -2.97
C LEU A 107 3.63 9.30 -3.76
N MET A 108 3.36 10.44 -3.12
CA MET A 108 3.67 11.75 -3.68
C MET A 108 5.18 11.98 -3.58
N LYS A 109 5.85 12.32 -4.68
CA LYS A 109 7.31 12.51 -4.67
C LYS A 109 7.75 13.62 -3.72
N SER A 110 6.97 14.69 -3.63
CA SER A 110 7.27 15.81 -2.72
C SER A 110 7.18 15.41 -1.24
N GLU A 111 6.38 14.41 -0.87
CA GLU A 111 6.36 13.87 0.50
C GLU A 111 7.60 13.01 0.79
N VAL A 112 8.08 12.27 -0.20
CA VAL A 112 9.21 11.34 -0.03
C VAL A 112 10.55 12.07 -0.05
N PHE A 113 10.77 12.92 -1.04
CA PHE A 113 12.09 13.50 -1.33
C PHE A 113 12.26 14.93 -0.82
N ASN A 114 11.26 15.48 -0.11
CA ASN A 114 11.19 16.88 0.31
C ASN A 114 11.60 17.85 -0.81
N THR A 115 11.28 17.51 -2.06
CA THR A 115 11.59 18.37 -3.20
C THR A 115 10.68 19.57 -3.08
N LYS A 116 11.24 20.73 -2.69
CA LYS A 116 10.59 22.03 -2.91
C LYS A 116 10.04 21.97 -4.33
N SER A 117 8.72 22.07 -4.45
CA SER A 117 8.01 21.91 -5.72
C SER A 117 8.78 22.64 -6.80
N GLU A 118 9.21 21.92 -7.84
CA GLU A 118 9.78 22.48 -9.05
C GLU A 118 8.82 23.57 -9.53
N SER A 119 9.19 24.83 -9.27
CA SER A 119 8.40 26.07 -9.38
C SER A 119 6.97 26.02 -8.77
N GLU A 120 6.59 27.10 -8.07
CA GLU A 120 5.19 27.36 -7.66
C GLU A 120 4.20 27.46 -8.84
N GLU A 121 4.68 27.30 -10.08
CA GLU A 121 3.93 27.40 -11.33
C GLU A 121 3.48 26.04 -11.91
N SER A 122 3.90 24.90 -11.34
CA SER A 122 3.44 23.59 -11.83
C SER A 122 2.08 23.20 -11.23
N PHE A 123 1.05 23.14 -12.08
CA PHE A 123 -0.28 22.63 -11.73
C PHE A 123 -0.32 21.12 -11.42
N THR A 124 0.81 20.42 -11.51
CA THR A 124 0.88 18.97 -11.41
C THR A 124 1.90 18.52 -10.37
N LEU A 125 1.50 17.54 -9.55
CA LEU A 125 2.40 16.85 -8.63
C LEU A 125 2.75 15.46 -9.17
N SER A 126 4.02 15.10 -9.05
CA SER A 126 4.52 13.80 -9.49
C SER A 126 4.35 12.74 -8.39
N ALA A 127 4.07 11.51 -8.81
CA ALA A 127 4.00 10.33 -7.94
C ALA A 127 5.10 9.31 -8.29
N ILE A 128 5.41 8.43 -7.34
CA ILE A 128 6.28 7.27 -7.49
C ILE A 128 5.57 6.02 -6.97
N THR A 129 5.63 4.90 -7.68
CA THR A 129 5.01 3.65 -7.22
C THR A 129 5.83 3.05 -6.08
N MET A 130 5.17 2.34 -5.15
CA MET A 130 5.87 1.64 -4.06
C MET A 130 6.96 0.69 -4.59
N GLU A 131 6.65 -0.05 -5.65
CA GLU A 131 7.62 -0.96 -6.32
C GLU A 131 8.88 -0.21 -6.79
N LYS A 132 8.72 0.94 -7.46
CA LYS A 132 9.85 1.74 -7.94
C LYS A 132 10.63 2.37 -6.79
N LEU A 133 9.95 2.81 -5.72
CA LEU A 133 10.60 3.35 -4.55
C LEU A 133 11.49 2.30 -3.87
N LEU A 134 10.96 1.10 -3.64
CA LEU A 134 11.69 0.00 -3.01
C LEU A 134 12.86 -0.49 -3.87
N THR A 135 12.70 -0.49 -5.20
CA THR A 135 13.76 -1.00 -6.11
C THR A 135 14.90 0.01 -6.29
N ASN A 136 14.59 1.31 -6.36
CA ASN A 136 15.57 2.33 -6.75
C ASN A 136 16.11 3.16 -5.58
N HIS A 137 15.40 3.20 -4.45
CA HIS A 137 15.66 4.13 -3.35
C HIS A 137 15.59 3.46 -1.97
N GLU A 138 15.88 2.15 -1.87
CA GLU A 138 15.84 1.41 -0.60
C GLU A 138 16.70 2.05 0.50
N SER A 139 17.84 2.64 0.14
CA SER A 139 18.72 3.35 1.07
C SER A 139 18.13 4.66 1.59
N GLU A 140 17.18 5.28 0.90
CA GLU A 140 16.60 6.58 1.26
C GLU A 140 15.37 6.46 2.18
N ILE A 141 14.86 5.25 2.39
CA ILE A 141 13.59 4.99 3.12
C ILE A 141 13.77 4.42 4.54
N HIS A 142 14.99 4.41 5.07
CA HIS A 142 15.34 3.76 6.34
C HIS A 142 14.72 4.43 7.59
N ASN A 143 14.31 5.70 7.50
CA ASN A 143 13.64 6.45 8.57
C ASN A 143 12.25 6.96 8.14
N ILE A 144 11.49 6.14 7.40
CA ILE A 144 10.14 6.48 6.93
C ILE A 144 9.10 5.56 7.55
N GLU A 145 8.03 6.16 8.09
CA GLU A 145 6.81 5.49 8.48
C GLU A 145 5.72 5.71 7.41
N PHE A 146 5.19 4.61 6.88
CA PHE A 146 4.17 4.66 5.84
C PHE A 146 2.75 4.67 6.42
N ILE A 147 1.97 5.69 6.09
CA ILE A 147 0.53 5.74 6.39
C ILE A 147 -0.25 5.29 5.17
N ARG A 148 -1.10 4.27 5.32
CA ARG A 148 -2.03 3.85 4.27
C ARG A 148 -3.12 4.90 4.07
N TYR A 149 -3.30 5.34 2.84
CA TYR A 149 -4.28 6.34 2.45
C TYR A 149 -5.13 5.81 1.29
N PRO A 150 -6.30 5.19 1.55
CA PRO A 150 -7.14 4.67 0.49
C PRO A 150 -7.77 5.80 -0.32
N ILE A 151 -7.65 5.74 -1.64
CA ILE A 151 -8.31 6.68 -2.55
C ILE A 151 -9.79 6.33 -2.62
N THR A 152 -10.62 7.20 -2.05
CA THR A 152 -12.07 7.09 -2.13
C THR A 152 -12.59 7.88 -3.33
N ARG A 153 -13.67 7.42 -3.96
CA ARG A 153 -14.31 8.14 -5.07
C ARG A 153 -15.82 8.18 -4.88
N ALA A 154 -16.41 9.34 -5.17
CA ALA A 154 -17.83 9.42 -5.46
C ALA A 154 -18.07 9.02 -6.93
N ASN A 155 -19.28 8.58 -7.26
CA ASN A 155 -19.58 8.13 -8.64
C ASN A 155 -19.33 9.21 -9.71
N HIS A 156 -19.44 10.50 -9.34
CA HIS A 156 -19.48 11.60 -10.31
C HIS A 156 -18.40 12.67 -10.10
N ARG A 157 -17.59 12.55 -9.04
CA ARG A 157 -16.59 13.56 -8.65
C ARG A 157 -15.37 12.90 -8.04
N ALA A 158 -14.21 13.38 -8.43
CA ALA A 158 -12.94 13.08 -7.77
C ALA A 158 -12.94 13.56 -6.30
N SER A 159 -12.35 12.76 -5.41
CA SER A 159 -12.11 13.17 -4.03
C SER A 159 -10.83 14.00 -3.96
N PRO A 160 -10.85 15.20 -3.36
CA PRO A 160 -9.64 16.01 -3.18
C PRO A 160 -8.63 15.32 -2.27
N ILE A 161 -7.36 15.46 -2.60
CA ILE A 161 -6.20 14.99 -1.84
C ILE A 161 -5.40 16.23 -1.46
N GLN A 162 -5.26 16.47 -0.16
CA GLN A 162 -4.44 17.58 0.32
C GLN A 162 -2.96 17.26 0.11
N ALA A 163 -2.16 18.19 -0.41
CA ALA A 163 -0.71 18.11 -0.53
C ALA A 163 -0.02 18.67 0.73
N PRO A 164 1.29 18.45 0.91
CA PRO A 164 2.06 19.02 2.04
C PRO A 164 1.96 20.55 2.16
N SER A 165 1.78 21.27 1.05
CA SER A 165 1.56 22.72 1.03
C SER A 165 0.20 23.16 1.58
N GLY A 166 -0.71 22.23 1.86
CA GLY A 166 -2.10 22.51 2.23
C GLY A 166 -3.05 22.65 1.03
N SER A 167 -2.53 22.79 -0.20
CA SER A 167 -3.32 22.83 -1.44
C SER A 167 -4.00 21.49 -1.74
N PHE A 168 -5.11 21.52 -2.47
CA PHE A 168 -5.87 20.32 -2.85
C PHE A 168 -5.65 19.94 -4.31
N TYR A 169 -5.43 18.65 -4.54
CA TYR A 169 -5.24 18.04 -5.85
C TYR A 169 -6.21 16.88 -6.06
N VAL A 170 -6.35 16.44 -7.30
CA VAL A 170 -7.04 15.19 -7.65
C VAL A 170 -6.09 14.36 -8.51
N LEU A 171 -6.32 13.05 -8.60
CA LEU A 171 -5.53 12.23 -9.50
C LEU A 171 -5.74 12.69 -10.95
N ALA A 172 -4.66 12.73 -11.73
CA ALA A 172 -4.72 13.20 -13.13
C ALA A 172 -5.75 12.39 -13.96
N ILE A 173 -5.86 11.09 -13.69
CA ILE A 173 -6.86 10.23 -14.33
C ILE A 173 -8.29 10.55 -13.90
N ASP A 174 -8.51 10.97 -12.66
CA ASP A 174 -9.84 11.39 -12.19
C ASP A 174 -10.22 12.74 -12.80
N PHE A 175 -9.28 13.68 -12.87
CA PHE A 175 -9.47 14.94 -13.61
C PHE A 175 -9.84 14.68 -15.07
N PHE A 176 -9.13 13.78 -15.76
CA PHE A 176 -9.42 13.42 -17.15
C PHE A 176 -10.87 12.93 -17.35
N PHE A 177 -11.34 12.02 -16.50
CA PHE A 177 -12.71 11.51 -16.60
C PHE A 177 -13.76 12.56 -16.23
N ASP A 178 -13.52 13.36 -15.19
CA ASP A 178 -14.44 14.43 -14.79
C ASP A 178 -14.52 15.53 -15.87
N PHE A 179 -13.39 15.86 -16.48
CA PHE A 179 -13.30 16.81 -17.59
C PHE A 179 -14.07 16.32 -18.82
N LEU A 180 -13.84 15.08 -19.26
CA LEU A 180 -14.57 14.51 -20.39
C LEU A 180 -16.07 14.34 -20.09
N ARG A 181 -16.44 13.97 -18.87
CA ARG A 181 -17.84 13.91 -18.44
C ARG A 181 -18.52 15.27 -18.57
N GLY A 182 -17.82 16.35 -18.19
CA GLY A 182 -18.29 17.72 -18.37
C GLY A 182 -18.62 18.03 -19.83
N PHE A 183 -17.78 17.60 -20.77
CA PHE A 183 -18.04 17.77 -22.21
C PHE A 183 -19.11 16.86 -22.77
N ILE A 184 -19.18 15.62 -22.29
CA ILE A 184 -20.12 14.61 -22.76
C ILE A 184 -21.55 14.93 -22.31
N HIS A 185 -21.77 15.10 -21.00
CA HIS A 185 -23.11 15.25 -20.43
C HIS A 185 -23.48 16.70 -20.13
N GLY A 186 -22.53 17.47 -19.60
CA GLY A 186 -22.76 18.85 -19.20
C GLY A 186 -22.96 19.78 -20.39
N GLN A 187 -21.94 19.90 -21.23
CA GLN A 187 -21.93 20.81 -22.38
C GLN A 187 -22.41 20.15 -23.68
N ARG A 188 -22.40 18.81 -23.72
CA ARG A 188 -22.81 17.97 -24.86
C ARG A 188 -22.09 18.34 -26.15
N ILE A 189 -20.80 18.66 -26.01
CA ILE A 189 -19.99 19.20 -27.11
C ILE A 189 -19.99 18.27 -28.32
N PHE A 190 -19.92 16.96 -28.10
CA PHE A 190 -19.86 15.99 -29.19
C PHE A 190 -21.17 15.84 -29.99
N GLN A 191 -22.27 16.44 -29.54
CA GLN A 191 -23.48 16.61 -30.34
C GLN A 191 -23.46 17.89 -31.19
N LYS A 192 -22.56 18.83 -30.87
CA LYS A 192 -22.51 20.21 -31.39
C LYS A 192 -21.35 20.47 -32.36
N ILE A 193 -20.29 19.67 -32.28
CA ILE A 193 -19.10 19.82 -33.14
C ILE A 193 -19.07 18.82 -34.29
N THR A 194 -18.41 19.20 -35.38
CA THR A 194 -18.31 18.35 -36.57
C THR A 194 -17.24 17.25 -36.41
N PRO A 195 -17.30 16.18 -37.22
CA PRO A 195 -16.25 15.17 -37.23
C PRO A 195 -14.85 15.73 -37.49
N THR A 196 -14.75 16.73 -38.37
CA THR A 196 -13.50 17.40 -38.73
C THR A 196 -12.95 18.22 -37.58
N ASP A 197 -13.80 18.89 -36.80
CA ASP A 197 -13.36 19.81 -35.74
C ASP A 197 -12.85 19.06 -34.49
N THR A 198 -13.19 17.79 -34.34
CA THR A 198 -13.01 17.15 -33.03
C THR A 198 -11.60 16.69 -32.72
N PRO A 199 -10.79 16.16 -33.67
CA PRO A 199 -9.38 15.96 -33.41
C PRO A 199 -8.68 17.26 -32.99
N TYR A 200 -9.13 18.42 -33.52
CA TYR A 200 -8.63 19.71 -33.08
C TYR A 200 -9.14 20.06 -31.68
N PHE A 201 -10.43 19.88 -31.42
CA PHE A 201 -11.02 20.10 -30.10
C PHE A 201 -10.31 19.31 -28.99
N LEU A 202 -9.95 18.06 -29.26
CA LEU A 202 -9.25 17.20 -28.29
C LEU A 202 -7.78 17.58 -28.08
N LYS A 203 -7.15 18.28 -29.04
CA LYS A 203 -5.75 18.73 -28.98
C LYS A 203 -5.59 20.15 -28.46
N ILE A 204 -6.62 20.97 -28.56
CA ILE A 204 -6.56 22.40 -28.26
C ILE A 204 -6.73 22.63 -26.76
N ASN A 205 -5.74 23.31 -26.18
CA ASN A 205 -5.91 24.11 -24.97
C ASN A 205 -6.76 25.33 -25.38
N LEU A 206 -8.04 25.34 -25.03
CA LEU A 206 -9.11 26.27 -25.49
C LEU A 206 -8.60 27.69 -25.82
N THR A 207 -8.18 27.95 -27.06
CA THR A 207 -7.49 29.21 -27.39
C THR A 207 -8.39 30.35 -27.85
N LEU A 208 -9.71 30.21 -27.97
CA LEU A 208 -10.59 31.37 -28.11
C LEU A 208 -11.98 31.14 -27.50
N ALA A 209 -12.36 32.02 -26.56
CA ALA A 209 -13.72 32.07 -25.99
C ALA A 209 -14.81 32.19 -27.07
N ALA A 210 -14.51 32.86 -28.19
CA ALA A 210 -15.43 33.05 -29.31
C ALA A 210 -15.88 31.74 -29.99
N ASP A 211 -15.01 30.73 -30.06
CA ASP A 211 -15.38 29.43 -30.64
C ASP A 211 -16.26 28.61 -29.69
N ILE A 212 -16.07 28.76 -28.38
CA ILE A 212 -16.89 28.10 -27.36
C ILE A 212 -18.32 28.63 -27.41
N ASP A 213 -18.53 29.95 -27.44
CA ASP A 213 -19.87 30.55 -27.49
C ASP A 213 -20.64 30.09 -28.74
N ARG A 214 -19.95 30.03 -29.89
CA ARG A 214 -20.52 29.49 -31.12
C ARG A 214 -20.90 28.02 -30.97
N ILE A 215 -19.99 27.18 -30.46
CA ILE A 215 -20.27 25.75 -30.24
C ILE A 215 -21.48 25.58 -29.31
N MET A 216 -21.52 26.34 -28.22
CA MET A 216 -22.55 26.24 -27.20
C MET A 216 -23.93 26.67 -27.70
N SER A 217 -23.99 27.50 -28.75
CA SER A 217 -25.25 27.91 -29.40
C SER A 217 -25.96 26.81 -30.19
N PHE A 218 -25.24 25.75 -30.60
CA PHE A 218 -25.87 24.65 -31.34
C PHE A 218 -26.78 23.80 -30.45
N PRO A 219 -27.95 23.36 -30.97
CA PRO A 219 -28.89 22.56 -30.21
C PRO A 219 -28.29 21.19 -29.87
N SER A 220 -28.69 20.65 -28.72
CA SER A 220 -28.32 19.31 -28.27
C SER A 220 -29.49 18.66 -27.55
N LYS A 221 -29.50 17.34 -27.46
CA LYS A 221 -30.56 16.56 -26.83
C LYS A 221 -30.10 15.97 -25.50
N ASP A 222 -31.05 15.80 -24.60
CA ASP A 222 -30.89 15.02 -23.37
C ASP A 222 -30.99 13.53 -23.66
N VAL A 223 -30.34 12.74 -22.79
CA VAL A 223 -30.55 11.29 -22.73
C VAL A 223 -31.98 11.04 -22.26
N ARG A 224 -32.72 10.20 -22.98
CA ARG A 224 -34.11 9.88 -22.64
C ARG A 224 -34.21 9.00 -21.39
N ASP A 225 -35.25 9.23 -20.60
CA ASP A 225 -35.58 8.38 -19.46
C ASP A 225 -35.98 6.96 -19.88
N ILE A 226 -35.53 5.99 -19.10
CA ILE A 226 -35.83 4.57 -19.30
C ILE A 226 -37.07 4.17 -18.50
N GLN A 227 -37.89 3.28 -19.08
CA GLN A 227 -39.09 2.73 -18.45
C GLN A 227 -38.73 1.66 -17.40
N GLU A 228 -39.74 1.18 -16.65
CA GLU A 228 -39.53 0.28 -15.50
C GLU A 228 -38.93 -1.08 -15.86
N ASP A 229 -39.04 -1.53 -17.11
CA ASP A 229 -38.49 -2.78 -17.64
C ASP A 229 -36.99 -2.69 -17.98
N GLY A 230 -36.42 -1.49 -17.94
CA GLY A 230 -35.02 -1.22 -18.23
C GLY A 230 -34.74 -1.04 -19.72
N PHE A 231 -33.49 -1.24 -20.13
CA PHE A 231 -33.08 -1.06 -21.52
C PHE A 231 -32.21 -2.20 -22.04
N THR A 232 -32.22 -2.38 -23.36
CA THR A 232 -31.45 -3.39 -24.10
C THR A 232 -30.31 -2.76 -24.89
N ILE A 233 -29.47 -3.59 -25.52
CA ILE A 233 -28.40 -3.12 -26.42
C ILE A 233 -28.97 -2.28 -27.58
N GLU A 234 -30.16 -2.63 -28.08
CA GLU A 234 -30.78 -1.91 -29.19
C GLU A 234 -31.26 -0.53 -28.75
N ASP A 235 -31.73 -0.40 -27.50
CA ASP A 235 -32.07 0.90 -26.91
C ASP A 235 -30.86 1.81 -26.79
N VAL A 236 -29.69 1.26 -26.41
CA VAL A 236 -28.42 2.02 -26.42
C VAL A 236 -28.10 2.52 -27.83
N LYS A 237 -28.18 1.66 -28.85
CA LYS A 237 -27.89 2.03 -30.24
C LYS A 237 -28.86 3.10 -30.76
N ASN A 238 -30.14 2.96 -30.43
CA ASN A 238 -31.18 3.92 -30.77
C ASN A 238 -30.95 5.26 -30.07
N GLU A 239 -30.52 5.24 -28.81
CA GLU A 239 -30.19 6.46 -28.07
C GLU A 239 -28.99 7.19 -28.68
N LEU A 240 -27.90 6.46 -28.97
CA LEU A 240 -26.73 7.05 -29.65
C LEU A 240 -27.11 7.70 -30.99
N ALA A 241 -28.04 7.10 -31.74
CA ALA A 241 -28.56 7.67 -32.98
C ALA A 241 -29.44 8.90 -32.72
N ASN A 242 -30.34 8.83 -31.73
CA ASN A 242 -31.21 9.94 -31.34
C ASN A 242 -30.40 11.18 -30.94
N LEU A 243 -29.32 11.00 -30.17
CA LEU A 243 -28.41 12.07 -29.73
C LEU A 243 -27.55 12.65 -30.87
N GLY A 244 -27.68 12.16 -32.11
CA GLY A 244 -26.90 12.63 -33.25
C GLY A 244 -25.44 12.18 -33.24
N LEU A 245 -25.04 11.34 -32.28
CA LEU A 245 -23.64 10.94 -32.09
C LEU A 245 -23.13 10.05 -33.22
N LYS A 246 -24.01 9.41 -34.01
CA LYS A 246 -23.61 8.64 -35.20
C LYS A 246 -23.04 9.51 -36.32
N TRP A 247 -23.58 10.72 -36.50
CA TRP A 247 -23.02 11.65 -37.47
C TRP A 247 -21.61 12.08 -37.05
N ARG A 248 -21.44 12.31 -35.75
CA ARG A 248 -20.15 12.69 -35.19
C ARG A 248 -19.15 11.52 -35.21
N PHE A 249 -19.53 10.39 -34.64
CA PHE A 249 -18.72 9.18 -34.50
C PHE A 249 -19.40 8.03 -35.28
N PRO A 250 -19.09 7.85 -36.57
CA PRO A 250 -19.76 6.85 -37.41
C PRO A 250 -19.69 5.42 -36.87
N GLU A 251 -18.63 5.09 -36.13
CA GLU A 251 -18.40 3.77 -35.55
C GLU A 251 -18.97 3.58 -34.14
N ILE A 252 -19.63 4.59 -33.55
CA ILE A 252 -19.95 4.57 -32.11
C ILE A 252 -20.78 3.36 -31.68
N GLN A 253 -21.69 2.90 -32.54
CA GLN A 253 -22.53 1.73 -32.28
C GLN A 253 -21.75 0.41 -32.22
N ASN A 254 -20.52 0.36 -32.77
CA ASN A 254 -19.66 -0.83 -32.68
C ASN A 254 -19.17 -1.08 -31.25
N TYR A 255 -19.19 -0.06 -30.39
CA TYR A 255 -18.82 -0.18 -28.98
C TYR A 255 -20.00 -0.57 -28.09
N ALA A 256 -21.24 -0.41 -28.57
CA ALA A 256 -22.45 -0.55 -27.75
C ALA A 256 -22.56 -1.91 -27.07
N GLU A 257 -22.21 -3.00 -27.76
CA GLU A 257 -22.30 -4.36 -27.20
C GLU A 257 -21.30 -4.58 -26.05
N ALA A 258 -20.03 -4.22 -26.28
CA ALA A 258 -18.99 -4.36 -25.28
C ALA A 258 -19.24 -3.47 -24.05
N VAL A 259 -19.71 -2.24 -24.28
CA VAL A 259 -20.10 -1.30 -23.22
C VAL A 259 -21.31 -1.82 -22.46
N TYR A 260 -22.38 -2.22 -23.14
CA TYR A 260 -23.60 -2.74 -22.51
C TYR A 260 -23.30 -3.94 -21.61
N SER A 261 -22.48 -4.89 -22.08
CA SER A 261 -22.09 -6.05 -21.26
C SER A 261 -21.39 -5.64 -19.96
N GLU A 262 -20.57 -4.59 -20.01
CA GLU A 262 -19.86 -4.05 -18.85
C GLU A 262 -20.75 -3.23 -17.91
N VAL A 263 -21.75 -2.54 -18.45
CA VAL A 263 -22.77 -1.85 -17.64
C VAL A 263 -23.68 -2.87 -16.94
N ASP A 264 -24.16 -3.89 -17.66
CA ASP A 264 -25.04 -4.94 -17.12
C ASP A 264 -24.37 -5.74 -15.99
N LYS A 265 -23.05 -6.01 -16.10
CA LYS A 265 -22.28 -6.63 -15.00
C LYS A 265 -22.22 -5.79 -13.72
N ARG A 266 -22.32 -4.46 -13.85
CA ARG A 266 -22.17 -3.51 -12.73
C ARG A 266 -23.51 -2.97 -12.21
N LYS A 267 -24.62 -3.41 -12.80
CA LYS A 267 -25.95 -2.93 -12.41
C LYS A 267 -26.23 -3.21 -10.93
N LYS A 268 -26.82 -2.24 -10.26
CA LYS A 268 -27.17 -2.35 -8.83
C LYS A 268 -28.57 -2.95 -8.60
N GLY A 269 -29.43 -2.90 -9.61
CA GLY A 269 -30.81 -3.39 -9.56
C GLY A 269 -31.02 -4.66 -10.38
N SER A 270 -32.26 -5.13 -10.42
CA SER A 270 -32.68 -6.23 -11.31
C SER A 270 -32.64 -5.83 -12.79
N VAL A 271 -32.88 -4.55 -13.07
CA VAL A 271 -32.92 -3.95 -14.41
C VAL A 271 -31.95 -2.78 -14.53
N LEU A 272 -31.63 -2.41 -15.77
CA LEU A 272 -30.81 -1.25 -16.10
C LEU A 272 -31.64 0.03 -16.14
N ARG A 273 -31.24 1.06 -15.42
CA ARG A 273 -31.99 2.31 -15.22
C ARG A 273 -31.41 3.44 -16.06
N THR A 274 -32.06 4.61 -16.05
CA THR A 274 -31.56 5.79 -16.77
C THR A 274 -30.11 6.15 -16.42
N CYS A 275 -29.70 6.07 -15.15
CA CYS A 275 -28.30 6.33 -14.76
C CYS A 275 -27.31 5.38 -15.45
N ASP A 276 -27.70 4.13 -15.66
CA ASP A 276 -26.87 3.12 -16.32
C ASP A 276 -26.81 3.38 -17.85
N LEU A 277 -27.84 4.03 -18.42
CA LEU A 277 -27.82 4.50 -19.81
C LEU A 277 -26.87 5.69 -20.00
N PHE A 278 -26.81 6.62 -19.03
CA PHE A 278 -25.80 7.69 -19.04
C PHE A 278 -24.38 7.12 -19.08
N ASP A 279 -24.10 6.08 -18.28
CA ASP A 279 -22.80 5.39 -18.31
C ASP A 279 -22.55 4.72 -19.67
N ALA A 280 -23.55 4.06 -20.25
CA ALA A 280 -23.42 3.44 -21.57
C ALA A 280 -23.09 4.47 -22.68
N VAL A 281 -23.78 5.61 -22.66
CA VAL A 281 -23.56 6.72 -23.61
C VAL A 281 -22.19 7.38 -23.39
N GLU A 282 -21.75 7.56 -22.14
CA GLU A 282 -20.42 8.07 -21.78
C GLU A 282 -19.32 7.16 -22.31
N HIS A 283 -19.39 5.87 -22.00
CA HIS A 283 -18.35 4.93 -22.37
C HIS A 283 -18.28 4.65 -23.88
N CYS A 284 -19.41 4.69 -24.60
CA CYS A 284 -19.37 4.63 -26.07
C CYS A 284 -18.59 5.82 -26.66
N GLN A 285 -18.81 7.03 -26.15
CA GLN A 285 -18.08 8.22 -26.59
C GLN A 285 -16.61 8.19 -26.17
N LEU A 286 -16.29 7.75 -24.95
CA LEU A 286 -14.90 7.58 -24.49
C LEU A 286 -14.11 6.63 -25.40
N ASN A 287 -14.70 5.51 -25.83
CA ASN A 287 -14.05 4.60 -26.77
C ASN A 287 -13.74 5.29 -28.11
N CYS A 288 -14.66 6.11 -28.63
CA CYS A 288 -14.41 6.90 -29.84
C CYS A 288 -13.31 7.94 -29.64
N ILE A 289 -13.34 8.69 -28.53
CA ILE A 289 -12.35 9.73 -28.20
C ILE A 289 -10.95 9.12 -28.11
N LEU A 290 -10.82 8.02 -27.37
CA LEU A 290 -9.55 7.31 -27.24
C LEU A 290 -9.09 6.73 -28.56
N LYS A 291 -9.99 6.27 -29.44
CA LYS A 291 -9.59 5.82 -30.79
C LYS A 291 -9.03 6.95 -31.66
N ILE A 292 -9.53 8.18 -31.51
CA ILE A 292 -9.11 9.33 -32.31
C ILE A 292 -7.71 9.80 -31.92
N ASP A 293 -7.39 9.80 -30.62
CA ASP A 293 -6.13 10.34 -30.12
C ASP A 293 -5.32 9.32 -29.31
N ASP A 294 -4.23 8.85 -29.91
CA ASP A 294 -3.30 7.88 -29.31
C ASP A 294 -2.58 8.43 -28.07
N SER A 295 -2.39 9.76 -27.97
CA SER A 295 -1.79 10.38 -26.78
C SER A 295 -2.70 10.23 -25.56
N LEU A 296 -4.02 10.32 -25.75
CA LEU A 296 -4.99 10.10 -24.68
C LEU A 296 -5.03 8.62 -24.27
N LYS A 297 -4.89 7.68 -25.21
CA LYS A 297 -4.76 6.24 -24.89
C LYS A 297 -3.53 6.00 -24.01
N LYS A 298 -2.37 6.52 -24.44
CA LYS A 298 -1.11 6.39 -23.70
C LYS A 298 -1.21 7.03 -22.33
N PHE A 299 -1.84 8.19 -22.22
CA PHE A 299 -2.12 8.82 -20.94
C PHE A 299 -2.96 7.90 -20.05
N VAL A 300 -4.14 7.47 -20.49
CA VAL A 300 -5.03 6.59 -19.70
C VAL A 300 -4.33 5.30 -19.29
N HIS A 301 -3.53 4.69 -20.17
CA HIS A 301 -2.72 3.50 -19.85
C HIS A 301 -1.63 3.80 -18.83
N SER A 302 -0.89 4.89 -18.99
CA SER A 302 0.17 5.30 -18.06
C SER A 302 -0.36 5.54 -16.65
N GLN A 303 -1.59 6.04 -16.53
CA GLN A 303 -2.29 6.27 -15.27
C GLN A 303 -3.09 5.03 -14.80
N LYS A 304 -2.91 3.87 -15.43
CA LYS A 304 -3.61 2.61 -15.13
C LYS A 304 -5.15 2.72 -15.12
N GLY A 305 -5.70 3.68 -15.85
CA GLY A 305 -7.13 3.99 -15.94
C GLY A 305 -7.90 3.19 -16.99
N CYS A 306 -7.25 2.36 -17.81
CA CYS A 306 -7.90 1.66 -18.94
C CYS A 306 -9.12 0.84 -18.53
N HIS A 307 -9.07 0.19 -17.37
CA HIS A 307 -10.16 -0.64 -16.84
C HIS A 307 -11.43 0.16 -16.51
N ARG A 308 -11.32 1.48 -16.40
CA ARG A 308 -12.42 2.41 -16.12
C ARG A 308 -13.19 2.80 -17.38
N VAL A 309 -12.71 2.42 -18.57
CA VAL A 309 -13.43 2.65 -19.84
C VAL A 309 -14.10 1.37 -20.28
N TYR A 310 -15.42 1.31 -20.21
CA TYR A 310 -16.15 0.07 -20.48
C TYR A 310 -16.01 -0.33 -21.94
N GLY A 311 -15.75 -1.61 -22.19
CA GLY A 311 -15.52 -2.13 -23.54
C GLY A 311 -14.20 -1.72 -24.20
N PHE A 312 -13.32 -0.98 -23.52
CA PHE A 312 -12.04 -0.52 -24.09
C PHE A 312 -11.03 -1.66 -24.18
N LYS A 313 -10.48 -1.85 -25.37
CA LYS A 313 -9.42 -2.83 -25.66
C LYS A 313 -8.09 -2.10 -25.81
N CYS A 314 -7.35 -2.00 -24.71
CA CYS A 314 -6.02 -1.38 -24.69
C CYS A 314 -4.94 -2.40 -25.13
N GLU A 315 -4.22 -2.10 -26.23
CA GLU A 315 -3.15 -2.97 -26.73
C GLU A 315 -1.99 -3.08 -25.72
N ASP A 316 -1.62 -1.97 -25.07
CA ASP A 316 -0.53 -1.95 -24.08
C ASP A 316 -0.85 -2.80 -22.84
N CYS A 317 -2.10 -2.73 -22.35
CA CYS A 317 -2.57 -3.61 -21.26
C CYS A 317 -2.50 -5.09 -21.67
N ALA A 318 -2.83 -5.42 -22.91
CA ALA A 318 -2.75 -6.79 -23.41
C ALA A 318 -1.29 -7.26 -23.47
N ALA A 319 -0.38 -6.42 -23.98
CA ALA A 319 1.04 -6.71 -24.03
C ALA A 319 1.66 -6.89 -22.63
N GLU A 320 1.35 -5.99 -21.68
CA GLU A 320 1.80 -6.10 -20.27
C GLU A 320 1.32 -7.41 -19.62
N LYS A 321 0.07 -7.80 -19.87
CA LYS A 321 -0.49 -9.06 -19.33
C LYS A 321 0.21 -10.28 -19.91
N SER A 322 0.51 -10.28 -21.21
CA SER A 322 1.26 -11.37 -21.84
C SER A 322 2.66 -11.49 -21.26
N LYS A 323 3.38 -10.37 -21.13
CA LYS A 323 4.73 -10.35 -20.53
C LYS A 323 4.73 -10.85 -19.09
N LYS A 324 3.78 -10.38 -18.26
CA LYS A 324 3.63 -10.87 -16.87
C LYS A 324 3.30 -12.36 -16.80
N ARG A 325 2.57 -12.92 -17.77
CA ARG A 325 2.30 -14.37 -17.84
C ARG A 325 3.56 -15.15 -18.21
N GLU A 326 4.34 -14.68 -19.18
CA GLU A 326 5.61 -15.30 -19.57
C GLU A 326 6.62 -15.30 -18.42
N GLU A 327 6.75 -14.18 -17.70
CA GLU A 327 7.61 -14.08 -16.52
C GLU A 327 7.18 -15.05 -15.41
N LYS A 328 5.87 -15.11 -15.10
CA LYS A 328 5.33 -16.06 -14.12
C LYS A 328 5.56 -17.52 -14.52
N LEU A 329 5.39 -17.85 -15.79
CA LEU A 329 5.65 -19.19 -16.32
C LEU A 329 7.13 -19.55 -16.16
N SER A 330 8.04 -18.63 -16.46
CA SER A 330 9.47 -18.84 -16.29
C SER A 330 9.87 -19.09 -14.82
N ILE A 331 9.27 -18.37 -13.87
CA ILE A 331 9.51 -18.58 -12.43
C ILE A 331 9.00 -19.96 -12.01
N LEU A 332 7.77 -20.31 -12.38
CA LEU A 332 7.17 -21.61 -12.06
C LEU A 332 7.97 -22.78 -12.65
N GLU A 333 8.52 -22.62 -13.86
CA GLU A 333 9.40 -23.62 -14.47
C GLU A 333 10.70 -23.82 -13.69
N LYS A 334 11.30 -22.75 -13.17
CA LYS A 334 12.49 -22.83 -12.30
C LYS A 334 12.18 -23.53 -10.99
N GLU A 335 11.12 -23.11 -10.30
CA GLU A 335 10.67 -23.72 -9.04
C GLU A 335 10.35 -25.21 -9.22
N LEU A 336 9.69 -25.57 -10.32
CA LEU A 336 9.39 -26.96 -10.64
C LEU A 336 10.66 -27.79 -10.87
N ASN A 337 11.68 -27.23 -11.52
CA ASN A 337 12.95 -27.92 -11.72
C ASN A 337 13.73 -28.08 -10.41
N GLU A 338 13.77 -27.07 -9.56
CA GLU A 338 14.37 -27.15 -8.22
C GLU A 338 13.68 -28.22 -7.36
N LEU A 339 12.34 -28.25 -7.39
CA LEU A 339 11.55 -29.26 -6.68
C LEU A 339 11.83 -30.68 -7.19
N LYS A 340 11.96 -30.86 -8.52
CA LYS A 340 12.34 -32.15 -9.12
C LYS A 340 13.73 -32.60 -8.68
N MET A 341 14.71 -31.70 -8.67
CA MET A 341 16.06 -32.01 -8.21
C MET A 341 16.08 -32.38 -6.73
N SER A 342 15.33 -31.66 -5.88
CA SER A 342 15.18 -31.98 -4.47
C SER A 342 14.54 -33.35 -4.27
N HIS A 343 13.45 -33.64 -4.99
CA HIS A 343 12.76 -34.93 -4.93
C HIS A 343 13.66 -36.10 -5.34
N GLN A 344 14.43 -35.94 -6.43
CA GLN A 344 15.37 -36.95 -6.89
C GLN A 344 16.44 -37.26 -5.83
N LYS A 345 16.99 -36.22 -5.18
CA LYS A 345 17.96 -36.40 -4.10
C LYS A 345 17.37 -37.16 -2.90
N THR A 346 16.14 -36.82 -2.50
CA THR A 346 15.45 -37.54 -1.42
C THR A 346 15.19 -39.00 -1.78
N LEU A 347 14.87 -39.29 -3.05
CA LEU A 347 14.66 -40.67 -3.53
C LEU A 347 15.95 -41.51 -3.43
N GLU A 348 17.09 -40.92 -3.81
CA GLU A 348 18.42 -41.55 -3.70
C GLU A 348 18.79 -41.81 -2.24
N GLU A 349 18.59 -40.84 -1.35
CA GLU A 349 18.84 -41.00 0.10
C GLU A 349 17.97 -42.11 0.72
N VAL A 350 16.69 -42.22 0.31
CA VAL A 350 15.79 -43.29 0.75
C VAL A 350 16.27 -44.66 0.26
N GLN A 351 16.74 -44.78 -0.98
CA GLN A 351 17.32 -46.02 -1.51
C GLN A 351 18.58 -46.44 -0.73
N GLU A 352 19.47 -45.50 -0.42
CA GLU A 352 20.67 -45.79 0.38
C GLU A 352 20.32 -46.27 1.78
N LEU A 353 19.35 -45.62 2.43
CA LEU A 353 18.87 -46.02 3.76
C LEU A 353 18.22 -47.40 3.74
N GLN A 354 17.44 -47.73 2.70
CA GLN A 354 16.87 -49.07 2.52
C GLN A 354 17.99 -50.12 2.38
N GLN A 355 19.02 -49.86 1.57
CA GLN A 355 20.13 -50.78 1.39
C GLN A 355 20.94 -50.95 2.70
N LYS A 356 21.13 -49.87 3.46
CA LYS A 356 21.80 -49.91 4.77
C LYS A 356 21.00 -50.70 5.81
N ASN A 357 19.68 -50.54 5.85
CA ASN A 357 18.79 -51.32 6.70
C ASN A 357 18.88 -52.82 6.38
N LEU A 358 18.89 -53.18 5.10
CA LEU A 358 19.04 -54.58 4.69
C LEU A 358 20.36 -55.17 5.18
N ARG A 359 21.49 -54.46 5.02
CA ARG A 359 22.80 -54.89 5.52
C ARG A 359 22.82 -55.06 7.05
N LEU A 360 22.18 -54.15 7.78
CA LEU A 360 22.06 -54.23 9.24
C LEU A 360 21.22 -55.43 9.67
N SER A 361 20.13 -55.74 8.95
CA SER A 361 19.31 -56.93 9.20
C SER A 361 20.13 -58.20 9.09
N VAL A 362 20.87 -58.38 7.99
CA VAL A 362 21.74 -59.55 7.77
C VAL A 362 22.82 -59.65 8.86
N ARG A 363 23.41 -58.52 9.26
CA ARG A 363 24.43 -58.50 10.32
C ARG A 363 23.85 -58.87 11.69
N ASN A 364 22.64 -58.41 12.00
CA ASN A 364 21.94 -58.75 13.23
C ASN A 364 21.63 -60.25 13.28
N GLU A 365 21.10 -60.84 12.21
CA GLU A 365 20.87 -62.28 12.10
C GLU A 365 22.18 -63.07 12.31
N THR A 366 23.28 -62.63 11.67
CA THR A 366 24.60 -63.27 11.82
C THR A 366 25.10 -63.20 13.27
N ASN A 367 24.95 -62.05 13.92
CA ASN A 367 25.34 -61.86 15.32
C ASN A 367 24.50 -62.73 16.25
N GLU A 368 23.21 -62.89 15.97
CA GLU A 368 22.31 -63.75 16.73
C GLU A 368 22.74 -65.22 16.65
N VAL A 369 23.14 -65.69 15.46
CA VAL A 369 23.70 -67.04 15.27
C VAL A 369 25.01 -67.20 16.05
N LYS A 370 25.93 -66.23 15.97
CA LYS A 370 27.20 -66.27 16.74
C LYS A 370 26.96 -66.28 18.25
N LEU A 371 25.97 -65.53 18.73
CA LEU A 371 25.61 -65.49 20.15
C LEU A 371 25.09 -66.85 20.61
N LYS A 372 24.22 -67.50 19.82
CA LYS A 372 23.73 -68.87 20.08
C LYS A 372 24.89 -69.88 20.14
N GLN A 373 25.85 -69.81 19.21
CA GLN A 373 27.05 -70.66 19.24
C GLN A 373 27.96 -70.41 20.45
N LEU A 374 28.14 -69.14 20.85
CA LEU A 374 28.94 -68.79 22.03
C LEU A 374 28.29 -69.27 23.33
N THR A 375 26.97 -69.15 23.44
CA THR A 375 26.21 -69.65 24.61
C THR A 375 26.27 -71.18 24.70
N GLU A 376 26.18 -71.91 23.58
CA GLU A 376 26.40 -73.36 23.56
C GLU A 376 27.83 -73.75 23.97
N LYS A 377 28.85 -73.02 23.51
CA LYS A 377 30.25 -73.25 23.93
C LYS A 377 30.49 -72.98 25.41
N LEU A 378 29.86 -71.94 25.96
CA LEU A 378 29.90 -71.62 27.40
C LEU A 378 29.21 -72.70 28.24
N ALA A 379 28.11 -73.26 27.76
CA ALA A 379 27.43 -74.38 28.42
C ALA A 379 28.27 -75.68 28.41
N GLN A 380 29.20 -75.82 27.46
CA GLN A 380 30.10 -76.98 27.35
C GLN A 380 31.43 -76.81 28.13
N SER A 381 31.82 -75.59 28.50
CA SER A 381 33.00 -75.36 29.35
C SER A 381 32.69 -75.64 30.82
N LYS A 382 33.09 -76.81 31.34
CA LYS A 382 33.14 -77.09 32.78
C LYS A 382 34.32 -76.32 33.41
N LEU A 383 34.07 -75.11 33.89
CA LEU A 383 34.98 -74.42 34.82
C LEU A 383 34.72 -74.94 36.24
N SER A 384 35.58 -75.84 36.71
CA SER A 384 35.67 -76.23 38.12
C SER A 384 36.38 -75.13 38.90
N ILE A 385 35.68 -74.49 39.83
CA ILE A 385 36.31 -73.70 40.89
C ILE A 385 36.00 -74.41 42.21
N ASP A 386 37.08 -74.89 42.80
CA ASP A 386 37.20 -75.59 44.08
C ASP A 386 37.26 -74.54 45.20
N GLU A 387 36.23 -74.46 46.04
CA GLU A 387 36.23 -73.60 47.23
C GLU A 387 36.39 -74.44 48.50
N GLY A 388 37.66 -74.66 48.86
CA GLY A 388 38.07 -75.14 50.18
C GLY A 388 38.56 -73.99 51.08
N ARG A 389 37.73 -73.65 52.07
CA ARG A 389 38.06 -72.98 53.35
C ARG A 389 38.39 -71.47 53.32
N TYR A 390 37.38 -70.67 53.66
CA TYR A 390 37.43 -69.85 54.89
C TYR A 390 36.02 -69.74 55.50
N SER A 391 35.85 -70.32 56.68
CA SER A 391 34.73 -70.12 57.61
C SER A 391 34.65 -68.64 57.99
N THR A 392 33.49 -67.98 58.12
CA THR A 392 32.49 -68.12 59.20
C THR A 392 31.35 -67.13 58.86
N PRO A 393 30.09 -67.41 59.20
CA PRO A 393 28.92 -66.83 58.54
C PRO A 393 28.52 -65.49 59.15
N CYS A 394 28.28 -64.50 58.29
CA CYS A 394 27.43 -63.37 58.61
C CYS A 394 26.23 -63.42 57.68
N THR A 395 25.13 -63.98 58.18
CA THR A 395 23.79 -63.76 57.64
C THR A 395 23.46 -62.28 57.76
N SER A 396 23.92 -61.48 56.80
CA SER A 396 23.30 -60.20 56.49
C SER A 396 22.36 -60.45 55.32
N SER A 397 21.07 -60.52 55.66
CA SER A 397 19.97 -60.19 54.76
C SER A 397 20.42 -59.23 53.66
N ALA A 398 20.52 -59.71 52.43
CA ALA A 398 20.68 -58.86 51.26
C ALA A 398 19.39 -58.05 51.12
N SER A 399 19.34 -56.92 51.82
CA SER A 399 18.38 -55.86 51.57
C SER A 399 18.40 -55.55 50.07
N PRO A 400 17.26 -55.54 49.37
CA PRO A 400 17.23 -55.14 47.98
C PRO A 400 17.78 -53.71 47.92
N LEU A 401 18.82 -53.47 47.13
CA LEU A 401 19.32 -52.13 46.85
C LEU A 401 18.15 -51.34 46.26
N LYS A 402 17.48 -50.54 47.10
CA LYS A 402 16.39 -49.66 46.68
C LYS A 402 16.96 -48.69 45.66
N ILE A 403 16.63 -48.88 44.39
CA ILE A 403 17.00 -47.94 43.34
C ILE A 403 16.22 -46.66 43.61
N GLN A 404 16.90 -45.53 43.82
CA GLN A 404 16.27 -44.25 44.16
C GLN A 404 16.32 -43.30 42.96
N CYS A 405 15.23 -42.57 42.71
CA CYS A 405 15.20 -41.52 41.71
C CYS A 405 15.91 -40.28 42.23
N LEU A 406 16.88 -39.74 41.48
CA LEU A 406 17.67 -38.57 41.88
C LEU A 406 16.91 -37.23 41.82
N ILE A 407 15.68 -37.22 41.28
CA ILE A 407 14.89 -35.98 41.13
C ILE A 407 13.91 -35.83 42.30
N CYS A 408 13.29 -36.93 42.74
CA CYS A 408 12.30 -36.92 43.81
C CYS A 408 12.76 -37.64 45.08
N GLU A 409 13.94 -38.26 45.06
CA GLU A 409 14.53 -39.02 46.15
C GLU A 409 13.68 -40.19 46.67
N LYS A 410 12.68 -40.63 45.90
CA LYS A 410 11.86 -41.80 46.24
C LYS A 410 12.43 -43.07 45.62
N SER A 411 12.15 -44.21 46.24
CA SER A 411 12.45 -45.52 45.66
C SER A 411 11.70 -45.73 44.35
N ILE A 412 12.33 -46.45 43.42
CA ILE A 412 11.78 -46.90 42.15
C ILE A 412 11.45 -48.38 42.32
N GLU A 413 10.17 -48.71 42.27
CA GLU A 413 9.68 -50.08 42.45
C GLU A 413 9.60 -50.79 41.09
N SER A 414 10.29 -51.92 40.97
CA SER A 414 10.44 -52.64 39.71
C SER A 414 9.13 -53.34 39.34
N GLY A 415 8.36 -52.76 38.42
CA GLY A 415 7.12 -53.34 37.88
C GLY A 415 5.92 -52.40 37.95
N GLU A 416 5.91 -51.47 38.92
CA GLU A 416 4.85 -50.47 39.09
C GLU A 416 5.24 -49.11 38.48
N ASP A 417 6.51 -48.72 38.60
CA ASP A 417 6.99 -47.44 38.12
C ASP A 417 7.43 -47.48 36.65
N GLN A 418 6.92 -46.56 35.84
CA GLN A 418 7.50 -46.28 34.52
C GLN A 418 8.84 -45.57 34.69
N ILE A 419 9.89 -46.10 34.05
CA ILE A 419 11.26 -45.60 34.19
C ILE A 419 11.82 -45.06 32.88
N ILE A 420 12.63 -44.01 32.97
CA ILE A 420 13.49 -43.53 31.89
C ILE A 420 14.94 -43.72 32.32
N ARG A 421 15.77 -44.22 31.38
CA ARG A 421 17.20 -44.44 31.58
C ARG A 421 18.00 -43.43 30.77
N CYS A 422 18.94 -42.73 31.42
CA CYS A 422 19.85 -41.84 30.71
C CYS A 422 20.69 -42.64 29.68
N PRO A 423 20.76 -42.21 28.41
CA PRO A 423 21.56 -42.91 27.39
C PRO A 423 23.06 -42.86 27.68
N LEU A 424 23.54 -41.83 28.38
CA LEU A 424 24.95 -41.61 28.70
C LEU A 424 25.38 -42.39 29.96
N CYS A 425 24.86 -42.04 31.14
CA CYS A 425 25.29 -42.61 32.42
C CYS A 425 24.46 -43.81 32.88
N LYS A 426 23.43 -44.20 32.12
CA LYS A 426 22.59 -45.37 32.40
C LYS A 426 21.80 -45.35 33.72
N ARG A 427 21.76 -44.22 34.44
CA ARG A 427 20.97 -44.02 35.66
C ARG A 427 19.47 -44.00 35.34
N ARG A 428 18.65 -44.49 36.28
CA ARG A 428 17.18 -44.64 36.15
C ARG A 428 16.47 -43.56 36.97
N SER A 429 15.39 -43.01 36.43
CA SER A 429 14.49 -42.07 37.10
C SER A 429 13.04 -42.42 36.75
N HIS A 430 12.08 -42.02 37.57
CA HIS A 430 10.66 -42.05 37.18
C HIS A 430 10.46 -41.27 35.87
N SER A 431 9.68 -41.82 34.94
CA SER A 431 9.45 -41.21 33.63
C SER A 431 8.92 -39.79 33.75
N LYS A 432 7.94 -39.57 34.64
CA LYS A 432 7.35 -38.26 34.90
C LYS A 432 8.36 -37.25 35.47
N CYS A 433 9.26 -37.70 36.36
CA CYS A 433 10.32 -36.84 36.90
C CYS A 433 11.31 -36.44 35.81
N ALA A 434 11.75 -37.38 34.97
CA ALA A 434 12.67 -37.10 33.87
C ALA A 434 12.06 -36.17 32.81
N ILE A 435 10.80 -36.38 32.43
CA ILE A 435 10.09 -35.51 31.46
C ILE A 435 9.95 -34.09 32.00
N ASN A 436 9.54 -33.92 33.26
CA ASN A 436 9.41 -32.58 33.84
C ASN A 436 10.77 -31.88 33.97
N TRP A 437 11.84 -32.61 34.36
CA TRP A 437 13.20 -32.05 34.40
C TRP A 437 13.64 -31.52 33.03
N LEU A 438 13.37 -32.29 31.97
CA LEU A 438 13.77 -31.94 30.60
C LEU A 438 13.02 -30.75 29.98
N LYS A 439 11.92 -30.28 30.61
CA LYS A 439 11.24 -29.05 30.17
C LYS A 439 12.05 -27.79 30.47
N GLU A 440 12.84 -27.82 31.54
CA GLU A 440 13.59 -26.66 32.04
C GLU A 440 15.11 -26.84 31.91
N HIS A 441 15.59 -28.09 31.77
CA HIS A 441 17.01 -28.43 31.74
C HIS A 441 17.35 -29.36 30.57
N GLN A 442 18.41 -29.06 29.82
CA GLN A 442 18.85 -29.90 28.67
C GLN A 442 19.90 -30.96 29.06
N GLN A 443 20.20 -31.11 30.36
CA GLN A 443 21.27 -31.95 30.87
C GLN A 443 20.76 -33.01 31.85
N CYS A 444 21.40 -34.17 31.88
CA CYS A 444 21.08 -35.24 32.82
C CYS A 444 21.46 -34.85 34.27
N PRO A 445 20.55 -34.96 35.26
CA PRO A 445 20.84 -34.60 36.65
C PRO A 445 21.89 -35.49 37.32
N ALA A 446 22.23 -36.64 36.71
CA ALA A 446 23.18 -37.59 37.28
C ALA A 446 24.60 -37.46 36.72
N CYS A 447 24.77 -36.94 35.50
CA CYS A 447 26.07 -36.89 34.84
C CYS A 447 26.33 -35.59 34.08
N ASN A 448 25.40 -34.64 34.12
CA ASN A 448 25.44 -33.34 33.43
C ASN A 448 25.66 -33.42 31.91
N GLY A 449 25.50 -34.60 31.31
CA GLY A 449 25.61 -34.78 29.86
C GLY A 449 24.37 -34.24 29.15
N GLU A 450 24.58 -33.54 28.03
CA GLU A 450 23.51 -33.01 27.19
C GLU A 450 22.69 -34.14 26.57
N LEU A 451 21.36 -34.03 26.68
CA LEU A 451 20.42 -35.02 26.15
C LEU A 451 19.75 -34.47 24.89
N PRO A 452 19.59 -35.30 23.83
CA PRO A 452 18.94 -34.85 22.60
C PRO A 452 17.50 -34.40 22.86
N LYS A 453 17.11 -33.25 22.29
CA LYS A 453 15.73 -32.75 22.35
C LYS A 453 14.84 -33.72 21.56
N TYR A 454 13.83 -34.29 22.24
CA TYR A 454 12.80 -35.11 21.63
C TYR A 454 11.56 -34.29 21.29
#